data_AF-A0A433QSA2-F1
#
_entry.id   AF-A0A433QSA2-F1
#
_cell.length_a   1.000
_cell.length_b   1.000
_cell.length_c   1.000
_cell.angle_alpha   90.00
_cell.angle_beta   90.00
_cell.angle_gamma   90.00
#
_symmetry.space_group_name_H-M   'P 1'
#
loop_
_entity.id
_entity.type
_entity.pdbx_description
1 polymer ?
#
loop_
_entity_poly.entity_id
_entity_poly.type
_entity_poly.pdbx_seq_one_letter_code
_entity_poly.pdbx_strand_id
1 'polypeptide(L)'
;MVLEVAFMFKALKIALDDLEEFYHRLITPEAKVNRNQLLFPYYNNVRIEETIYKLTYVTKLEGRNIFQATMNIDTESSRDVVVKFTKRYSEDCHRACYHLRISPELLACEKLSGGWYVVVMEFLKNHTTLFSLAQKNLLALTMWPSIEDAVRKMHRTGFVHGDLRLPNIMWALDGSIKIIDFDWAGKDSQVTYPPLLNRESNIPWHDGVRFGVNITTKHDWHLLTTQFCNALGVKEFVRLHV
;
A
#
# COMPACT_ATOMS: atom_id res chain seq x y z
N MET A 1 33.51 -5.68 33.58
CA MET A 1 32.66 -6.80 33.07
C MET A 1 31.54 -7.23 34.02
N VAL A 2 31.79 -7.84 35.19
CA VAL A 2 30.69 -8.31 36.09
C VAL A 2 29.87 -7.16 36.70
N LEU A 3 30.53 -6.07 37.12
CA LEU A 3 29.88 -4.88 37.68
C LEU A 3 29.02 -4.12 36.66
N GLU A 4 29.49 -4.00 35.41
CA GLU A 4 28.74 -3.33 34.34
C GLU A 4 27.47 -4.10 33.99
N VAL A 5 27.56 -5.43 33.94
CA VAL A 5 26.39 -6.31 33.75
C VAL A 5 25.41 -6.18 34.91
N ALA A 6 25.88 -6.12 36.15
CA ALA A 6 25.03 -5.92 37.32
C ALA A 6 24.31 -4.55 37.30
N PHE A 7 24.99 -3.48 36.85
CA PHE A 7 24.37 -2.16 36.69
C PHE A 7 23.32 -2.14 35.58
N MET A 8 23.56 -2.83 34.46
CA MET A 8 22.55 -2.97 33.40
C MET A 8 21.30 -3.69 33.90
N PHE A 9 21.45 -4.81 34.61
CA PHE A 9 20.30 -5.52 35.19
C PHE A 9 19.56 -4.71 36.24
N LYS A 10 20.28 -3.92 37.05
CA LYS A 10 19.64 -3.03 38.03
C LYS A 10 18.88 -1.89 37.36
N ALA A 11 19.45 -1.26 36.33
CA ALA A 11 18.79 -0.23 35.56
C ALA A 11 17.55 -0.78 34.83
N LEU A 12 17.65 -1.98 34.26
CA LEU A 12 16.52 -2.65 33.61
C LEU A 12 15.41 -2.99 34.61
N LYS A 13 15.77 -3.48 35.81
CA LYS A 13 14.79 -3.74 36.88
C LYS A 13 14.07 -2.46 37.28
N ILE A 14 14.81 -1.37 37.53
CA ILE A 14 14.22 -0.08 37.89
C ILE A 14 13.28 0.41 36.76
N ALA A 15 13.72 0.32 35.51
CA ALA A 15 12.88 0.72 34.37
C ALA A 15 11.62 -0.13 34.24
N LEU A 16 11.68 -1.42 34.56
CA LEU A 16 10.51 -2.31 34.58
C LEU A 16 9.56 -1.97 35.72
N ASP A 17 10.09 -1.76 36.94
CA ASP A 17 9.30 -1.39 38.12
C ASP A 17 8.60 -0.02 37.89
N ASP A 18 9.33 0.96 37.32
CA ASP A 18 8.79 2.28 36.96
C ASP A 18 7.69 2.17 35.88
N LEU A 19 7.88 1.27 34.90
CA LEU A 19 6.89 1.04 33.84
C LEU A 19 5.64 0.35 34.39
N GLU A 20 5.81 -0.61 35.29
CA GLU A 20 4.71 -1.32 35.96
C GLU A 20 3.88 -0.35 36.83
N GLU A 21 4.54 0.49 37.62
CA GLU A 21 3.87 1.54 38.40
C GLU A 21 3.13 2.54 37.50
N PHE A 22 3.78 2.99 36.41
CA PHE A 22 3.16 3.87 35.43
C PHE A 22 1.89 3.27 34.82
N TYR A 23 1.92 2.00 34.41
CA TYR A 23 0.74 1.33 33.86
C TYR A 23 -0.33 1.05 34.92
N HIS A 24 0.05 0.70 36.16
CA HIS A 24 -0.92 0.55 37.25
C HIS A 24 -1.69 1.84 37.56
N ARG A 25 -1.03 3.00 37.43
CA ARG A 25 -1.68 4.32 37.57
C ARG A 25 -2.60 4.68 36.40
N LEU A 26 -2.34 4.12 35.21
CA LEU A 26 -3.16 4.34 34.01
C LEU A 26 -4.38 3.42 33.92
N ILE A 27 -4.33 2.24 34.55
CA ILE A 27 -5.45 1.29 34.57
C ILE A 27 -6.48 1.77 35.60
N THR A 28 -7.44 2.59 35.19
CA THR A 28 -8.69 2.75 35.92
C THR A 28 -9.51 1.45 35.84
N PRO A 29 -10.11 0.95 36.94
CA PRO A 29 -10.84 -0.33 36.96
C PRO A 29 -12.02 -0.43 35.97
N GLU A 30 -12.42 0.68 35.38
CA GLU A 30 -13.63 0.82 34.55
C GLU A 30 -13.32 0.99 33.06
N ALA A 31 -12.06 1.17 32.67
CA ALA A 31 -11.69 1.19 31.27
C ALA A 31 -11.82 -0.23 30.71
N LYS A 32 -12.99 -0.55 30.14
CA LYS A 32 -13.18 -1.71 29.26
C LYS A 32 -12.23 -1.53 28.07
N VAL A 33 -10.98 -1.94 28.24
CA VAL A 33 -10.01 -2.01 27.15
C VAL A 33 -10.63 -2.95 26.13
N ASN A 34 -11.05 -2.39 25.00
CA ASN A 34 -11.55 -3.19 23.91
C ASN A 34 -10.37 -4.05 23.42
N ARG A 35 -10.31 -5.31 23.85
CA ARG A 35 -9.20 -6.21 23.52
C ARG A 35 -9.03 -6.39 22.01
N ASN A 36 -10.08 -6.18 21.22
CA ASN A 36 -9.98 -6.20 19.76
C ASN A 36 -9.19 -5.00 19.23
N GLN A 37 -9.20 -3.84 19.91
CA GLN A 37 -8.39 -2.67 19.54
C GLN A 37 -6.89 -2.96 19.66
N LEU A 38 -6.47 -3.90 20.52
CA LEU A 38 -5.05 -4.29 20.63
C LEU A 38 -4.53 -5.01 19.38
N LEU A 39 -5.43 -5.53 18.54
CA LEU A 39 -5.08 -6.19 17.28
C LEU A 39 -4.95 -5.21 16.11
N PHE A 40 -5.31 -3.94 16.33
CA PHE A 40 -5.38 -2.92 15.28
C PHE A 40 -4.63 -1.63 15.67
N PRO A 41 -4.24 -0.81 14.68
CA PRO A 41 -3.59 0.47 14.95
C PRO A 41 -4.47 1.39 15.79
N TYR A 42 -3.84 2.24 16.61
CA TYR A 42 -4.54 3.23 17.43
C TYR A 42 -5.24 4.31 16.60
N TYR A 43 -4.78 4.55 15.37
CA TYR A 43 -5.38 5.54 14.46
C TYR A 43 -6.80 5.11 14.07
N ASN A 44 -7.80 5.67 14.73
CA ASN A 44 -9.21 5.28 14.60
C ASN A 44 -10.12 6.45 14.23
N ASN A 45 -9.52 7.58 13.84
CA ASN A 45 -10.22 8.74 13.32
C ASN A 45 -9.38 9.31 12.17
N VAL A 46 -10.03 9.65 11.07
CA VAL A 46 -9.41 10.29 9.91
C VAL A 46 -10.01 11.66 9.69
N ARG A 47 -9.19 12.66 9.36
CA ARG A 47 -9.69 13.96 8.94
C ARG A 47 -9.75 13.99 7.42
N ILE A 48 -10.95 14.17 6.89
CA ILE A 48 -11.16 14.43 5.46
C ILE A 48 -11.73 15.84 5.37
N GLU A 49 -10.99 16.73 4.71
CA GLU A 49 -11.26 18.17 4.68
C GLU A 49 -11.39 18.73 6.11
N GLU A 50 -12.56 19.22 6.50
CA GLU A 50 -12.83 19.79 7.83
C GLU A 50 -13.53 18.81 8.77
N THR A 51 -13.92 17.62 8.29
CA THR A 51 -14.71 16.66 9.07
C THR A 51 -13.86 15.51 9.59
N ILE A 52 -14.10 15.09 10.83
CA ILE A 52 -13.44 13.95 11.45
C ILE A 52 -14.39 12.76 11.40
N TYR A 53 -13.94 11.67 10.76
CA TYR A 53 -14.69 10.44 10.62
C TYR A 53 -14.09 9.35 11.50
N LYS A 54 -14.95 8.62 12.20
CA LYS A 54 -14.55 7.48 13.02
C LYS A 54 -14.33 6.25 12.14
N LEU A 55 -13.21 5.57 12.36
CA LEU A 55 -12.83 4.32 11.70
C LEU A 55 -13.02 3.15 12.66
N THR A 56 -13.64 2.08 12.16
CA THR A 56 -13.74 0.81 12.86
C THR A 56 -13.03 -0.26 12.04
N TYR A 57 -11.91 -0.77 12.54
CA TYR A 57 -11.14 -1.81 11.85
C TYR A 57 -11.90 -3.14 11.81
N VAL A 58 -11.91 -3.77 10.64
CA VAL A 58 -12.59 -5.04 10.38
C VAL A 58 -11.57 -6.17 10.36
N THR A 59 -10.54 -6.05 9.52
CA THR A 59 -9.51 -7.08 9.36
C THR A 59 -8.20 -6.48 8.85
N LYS A 60 -7.11 -7.21 9.07
CA LYS A 60 -5.82 -6.93 8.43
C LYS A 60 -5.81 -7.59 7.05
N LEU A 61 -5.55 -6.80 6.01
CA LEU A 61 -5.41 -7.30 4.65
C LEU A 61 -4.00 -7.87 4.44
N GLU A 62 -3.81 -8.61 3.35
CA GLU A 62 -2.50 -9.14 2.98
C GLU A 62 -1.47 -8.02 2.83
N GLY A 63 -0.24 -8.27 3.30
CA GLY A 63 0.84 -7.30 3.30
C GLY A 63 1.15 -6.70 4.68
N ARG A 64 2.04 -5.70 4.67
CA ARG A 64 2.47 -5.02 5.90
C ARG A 64 1.63 -3.77 6.11
N ASN A 65 0.93 -3.72 7.25
CA ASN A 65 0.22 -2.54 7.75
C ASN A 65 -0.90 -2.02 6.81
N ILE A 66 -1.64 -2.93 6.18
CA ILE A 66 -2.83 -2.62 5.39
C ILE A 66 -4.03 -3.24 6.09
N PHE A 67 -5.09 -2.46 6.27
CA PHE A 67 -6.27 -2.86 7.02
C PHE A 67 -7.53 -2.45 6.29
N GLN A 68 -8.54 -3.31 6.34
CA GLN A 68 -9.90 -2.94 6.00
C GLN A 68 -10.55 -2.31 7.23
N ALA A 69 -11.22 -1.18 7.02
CA ALA A 69 -12.00 -0.52 8.05
C ALA A 69 -13.34 -0.04 7.47
N THR A 70 -14.30 0.20 8.35
CA THR A 70 -15.54 0.88 8.03
C THR A 70 -15.46 2.31 8.60
N MET A 71 -15.68 3.29 7.74
CA MET A 71 -15.70 4.71 8.08
C MET A 71 -17.16 5.15 8.26
N ASN A 72 -17.49 5.64 9.45
CA ASN A 72 -18.84 6.10 9.77
C ASN A 72 -19.02 7.50 9.21
N ILE A 73 -19.93 7.67 8.24
CA ILE A 73 -20.22 8.98 7.62
C ILE A 73 -21.24 9.72 8.49
N ASP A 74 -22.29 9.03 8.91
CA ASP A 74 -23.29 9.51 9.87
C ASP A 74 -23.78 8.34 10.76
N THR A 75 -24.92 8.49 11.42
CA THR A 75 -25.50 7.46 12.30
C THR A 75 -26.06 6.25 11.57
N GLU A 76 -26.37 6.37 10.28
CA GLU A 76 -27.04 5.36 9.46
C GLU A 76 -26.20 4.90 8.27
N SER A 77 -25.20 5.69 7.86
CA SER A 77 -24.39 5.46 6.69
C SER A 77 -22.92 5.26 7.03
N SER A 78 -22.31 4.30 6.33
CA SER A 78 -20.90 4.00 6.46
C SER A 78 -20.32 3.56 5.13
N ARG A 79 -19.00 3.68 4.99
CA ARG A 79 -18.27 3.30 3.79
C ARG A 79 -17.09 2.43 4.17
N ASP A 80 -16.88 1.36 3.42
CA ASP A 80 -15.67 0.54 3.57
C ASP A 80 -14.47 1.23 2.93
N VAL A 81 -13.37 1.25 3.65
CA VAL A 81 -12.12 1.91 3.28
C VAL A 81 -10.93 0.98 3.55
N VAL A 82 -9.84 1.24 2.85
CA VAL A 82 -8.52 0.70 3.16
C VAL A 82 -7.75 1.75 3.94
N VAL A 83 -7.15 1.34 5.06
CA VAL A 83 -6.21 2.14 5.84
C VAL A 83 -4.84 1.50 5.72
N LYS A 84 -3.90 2.23 5.12
CA LYS A 84 -2.51 1.79 4.90
C LYS A 84 -1.54 2.67 5.68
N PHE A 85 -0.55 2.06 6.32
CA PHE A 85 0.57 2.76 6.93
C PHE A 85 1.85 2.48 6.18
N THR A 86 2.51 3.54 5.70
CA THR A 86 3.75 3.43 4.92
C THR A 86 4.76 4.52 5.24
N LYS A 87 6.02 4.33 4.86
CA LYS A 87 7.10 5.31 5.05
C LYS A 87 7.23 6.31 3.91
N ARG A 88 6.69 5.97 2.74
CA ARG A 88 6.74 6.80 1.54
C ARG A 88 5.43 6.61 0.80
N TYR A 89 4.88 7.70 0.29
CA TYR A 89 3.65 7.68 -0.48
C TYR A 89 3.62 8.85 -1.44
N SER A 90 3.31 8.58 -2.70
CA SER A 90 3.12 9.65 -3.69
C SER A 90 1.63 9.98 -3.83
N GLU A 91 1.18 10.90 -2.98
CA GLU A 91 -0.16 11.48 -3.03
C GLU A 91 -0.48 12.08 -4.41
N ASP A 92 0.45 12.84 -5.00
CA ASP A 92 0.25 13.50 -6.30
C ASP A 92 -0.03 12.50 -7.43
N CYS A 93 0.77 11.42 -7.49
CA CYS A 93 0.55 10.34 -8.47
C CYS A 93 -0.81 9.66 -8.25
N HIS A 94 -1.17 9.37 -7.00
CA HIS A 94 -2.46 8.74 -6.69
C HIS A 94 -3.62 9.65 -7.12
N ARG A 95 -3.60 10.93 -6.76
CA ARG A 95 -4.64 11.89 -7.16
C ARG A 95 -4.72 12.06 -8.68
N ALA A 96 -3.58 12.12 -9.37
CA ALA A 96 -3.53 12.17 -10.83
C ALA A 96 -4.18 10.93 -11.48
N CYS A 97 -3.85 9.74 -10.98
CA CYS A 97 -4.48 8.49 -11.43
C CYS A 97 -5.98 8.43 -11.12
N TYR A 98 -6.42 9.00 -10.00
CA TYR A 98 -7.82 9.03 -9.63
C TYR A 98 -8.64 9.91 -10.59
N HIS A 99 -8.11 11.09 -10.95
CA HIS A 99 -8.75 11.96 -11.96
C HIS A 99 -8.88 11.29 -13.33
N LEU A 100 -7.98 10.36 -13.65
CA LEU A 100 -8.03 9.54 -14.86
C LEU A 100 -8.90 8.28 -14.71
N ARG A 101 -9.53 8.09 -13.55
CA ARG A 101 -10.35 6.92 -13.16
C ARG A 101 -9.60 5.58 -13.13
N ILE A 102 -8.27 5.61 -13.06
CA ILE A 102 -7.40 4.41 -13.10
C ILE A 102 -6.82 4.05 -11.72
N SER A 103 -7.28 4.66 -10.63
CA SER A 103 -6.97 4.27 -9.25
C SER A 103 -8.22 4.37 -8.38
N PRO A 104 -8.23 3.78 -7.16
CA PRO A 104 -9.25 4.07 -6.16
C PRO A 104 -9.25 5.56 -5.78
N GLU A 105 -10.33 6.00 -5.15
CA GLU A 105 -10.38 7.32 -4.52
C GLU A 105 -9.44 7.40 -3.33
N LEU A 106 -8.61 8.46 -3.29
CA LEU A 106 -7.80 8.82 -2.13
C LEU A 106 -8.59 9.76 -1.23
N LEU A 107 -9.02 9.26 -0.07
CA LEU A 107 -9.83 10.00 0.90
C LEU A 107 -8.94 10.88 1.80
N ALA A 108 -7.84 10.33 2.30
CA ALA A 108 -6.89 11.06 3.13
C ALA A 108 -5.47 10.53 2.95
N CYS A 109 -4.51 11.43 3.08
CA CYS A 109 -3.08 11.14 3.15
C CYS A 109 -2.47 12.06 4.20
N GLU A 110 -2.25 11.54 5.40
CA GLU A 110 -1.74 12.32 6.53
C GLU A 110 -0.34 11.85 6.91
N LYS A 111 0.57 12.81 7.16
CA LYS A 111 1.91 12.51 7.67
C LYS A 111 1.86 12.39 9.19
N LEU A 112 2.30 11.23 9.69
CA LEU A 112 2.42 10.92 11.11
C LEU A 112 3.87 11.11 11.59
N SER A 113 4.03 11.13 12.92
CA SER A 113 5.33 11.16 13.59
C SER A 113 6.26 10.02 13.12
N GLY A 114 7.57 10.27 13.13
CA GLY A 114 8.57 9.30 12.70
C GLY A 114 8.59 9.05 11.18
N GLY A 115 8.02 9.95 10.39
CA GLY A 115 8.05 9.87 8.92
C GLY A 115 7.15 8.77 8.36
N TRP A 116 6.09 8.41 9.07
CA TRP A 116 5.04 7.54 8.56
C TRP A 116 3.96 8.36 7.85
N TYR A 117 3.23 7.70 6.97
CA TYR A 117 2.00 8.17 6.36
C TYR A 117 0.89 7.23 6.78
N VAL A 118 -0.28 7.78 7.03
CA VAL A 118 -1.54 7.03 7.01
C VAL A 118 -2.31 7.46 5.77
N VAL A 119 -2.69 6.46 4.98
CA VAL A 119 -3.39 6.63 3.72
C VAL A 119 -4.73 5.93 3.85
N VAL A 120 -5.80 6.69 3.68
CA VAL A 120 -7.17 6.18 3.68
C VAL A 120 -7.72 6.30 2.26
N MET A 121 -8.17 5.19 1.69
CA MET A 121 -8.63 5.12 0.31
C MET A 121 -9.83 4.18 0.16
N GLU A 122 -10.51 4.26 -0.97
CA GLU A 122 -11.65 3.42 -1.33
C GLU A 122 -11.32 1.92 -1.23
N PHE A 123 -12.23 1.14 -0.63
CA PHE A 123 -12.19 -0.32 -0.69
C PHE A 123 -12.87 -0.86 -1.95
N LEU A 124 -12.08 -1.43 -2.85
CA LEU A 124 -12.53 -1.94 -4.15
C LEU A 124 -13.17 -3.35 -4.06
N LYS A 125 -14.43 -3.42 -3.63
CA LYS A 125 -15.17 -4.70 -3.43
C LYS A 125 -15.25 -5.59 -4.68
N ASN A 126 -15.40 -4.97 -5.84
CA ASN A 126 -15.69 -5.67 -7.11
C ASN A 126 -14.44 -5.89 -7.97
N HIS A 127 -13.25 -5.61 -7.45
CA HIS A 127 -12.01 -5.76 -8.19
C HIS A 127 -11.17 -6.90 -7.61
N THR A 128 -10.43 -7.59 -8.46
CA THR A 128 -9.48 -8.65 -8.10
C THR A 128 -8.12 -8.32 -8.71
N THR A 129 -7.03 -8.58 -7.99
CA THR A 129 -5.68 -8.32 -8.53
C THR A 129 -5.41 -9.20 -9.76
N LEU A 130 -4.62 -8.69 -10.71
CA LEU A 130 -4.19 -9.49 -11.86
C LEU A 130 -3.38 -10.71 -11.41
N PHE A 131 -2.68 -10.63 -10.28
CA PHE A 131 -1.97 -11.76 -9.69
C PHE A 131 -2.92 -12.88 -9.25
N SER A 132 -4.00 -12.54 -8.55
CA SER A 132 -5.03 -13.53 -8.17
C SER A 132 -5.74 -14.10 -9.39
N LEU A 133 -5.94 -13.32 -10.46
CA LEU A 133 -6.49 -13.84 -11.72
C LEU A 133 -5.51 -14.81 -12.39
N ALA A 134 -4.21 -14.50 -12.41
CA ALA A 134 -3.17 -15.39 -12.92
C ALA A 134 -3.15 -16.72 -12.16
N GLN A 135 -3.18 -16.69 -10.82
CA GLN A 135 -3.23 -17.90 -9.99
C GLN A 135 -4.46 -18.77 -10.26
N LYS A 136 -5.58 -18.16 -10.66
CA LYS A 136 -6.82 -18.85 -11.02
C LYS A 136 -6.92 -19.23 -12.50
N ASN A 137 -5.86 -19.00 -13.29
CA ASN A 137 -5.86 -19.15 -14.76
C ASN A 137 -6.98 -18.36 -15.46
N LEU A 138 -7.34 -17.20 -14.91
CA LEU A 138 -8.35 -16.28 -15.45
C LEU A 138 -7.74 -15.03 -16.09
N LEU A 139 -6.42 -14.85 -16.00
CA LEU A 139 -5.72 -13.78 -16.72
C LEU A 139 -5.75 -14.08 -18.21
N ALA A 140 -6.13 -13.10 -19.04
CA ALA A 140 -6.27 -13.28 -20.48
C ALA A 140 -5.58 -12.15 -21.27
N LEU A 141 -5.09 -12.50 -22.46
CA LEU A 141 -4.42 -11.54 -23.36
C LEU A 141 -5.34 -10.39 -23.78
N THR A 142 -6.65 -10.64 -23.85
CA THR A 142 -7.68 -9.63 -24.16
C THR A 142 -7.78 -8.50 -23.13
N MET A 143 -7.24 -8.69 -21.92
CA MET A 143 -7.20 -7.66 -20.88
C MET A 143 -6.07 -6.63 -21.14
N TRP A 144 -5.07 -7.01 -21.94
CA TRP A 144 -3.87 -6.20 -22.16
C TRP A 144 -4.14 -4.79 -22.67
N PRO A 145 -5.02 -4.55 -23.67
CA PRO A 145 -5.26 -3.19 -24.18
C PRO A 145 -5.72 -2.22 -23.09
N SER A 146 -6.60 -2.66 -22.18
CA SER A 146 -7.04 -1.83 -21.06
C SER A 146 -5.92 -1.58 -20.05
N ILE A 147 -5.11 -2.62 -19.75
CA ILE A 147 -3.96 -2.52 -18.82
C ILE A 147 -2.94 -1.52 -19.38
N GLU A 148 -2.60 -1.68 -20.66
CA GLU A 148 -1.66 -0.82 -21.38
C GLU A 148 -2.16 0.63 -21.40
N ASP A 149 -3.43 0.85 -21.72
CA ASP A 149 -4.02 2.20 -21.74
C ASP A 149 -3.98 2.86 -20.36
N ALA A 150 -4.32 2.14 -19.28
CA ALA A 150 -4.26 2.68 -17.92
C ALA A 150 -2.84 3.13 -17.54
N VAL A 151 -1.83 2.31 -17.85
CA VAL A 151 -0.43 2.62 -17.56
C VAL A 151 0.09 3.77 -18.42
N ARG A 152 -0.27 3.80 -19.70
CA ARG A 152 0.06 4.92 -20.60
C ARG A 152 -0.57 6.22 -20.11
N LYS A 153 -1.82 6.19 -19.63
CA LYS A 153 -2.49 7.35 -19.04
C LYS A 153 -1.74 7.88 -17.83
N MET A 154 -1.33 7.01 -16.90
CA MET A 154 -0.46 7.41 -15.79
C MET A 154 0.85 8.03 -16.29
N HIS A 155 1.58 7.35 -17.18
CA HIS A 155 2.87 7.86 -17.68
C HIS A 155 2.75 9.22 -18.39
N ARG A 156 1.65 9.47 -19.12
CA ARG A 156 1.38 10.77 -19.78
C ARG A 156 1.25 11.94 -18.81
N THR A 157 0.94 11.69 -17.54
CA THR A 157 0.93 12.73 -16.48
C THR A 157 2.34 13.03 -15.92
N GLY A 158 3.37 12.36 -16.47
CA GLY A 158 4.77 12.48 -16.05
C GLY A 158 5.09 11.70 -14.78
N PHE A 159 4.22 10.79 -14.34
CA PHE A 159 4.43 9.94 -13.18
C PHE A 159 4.86 8.52 -13.59
N VAL A 160 5.65 7.89 -12.73
CA VAL A 160 6.04 6.48 -12.76
C VAL A 160 5.61 5.82 -11.45
N HIS A 161 5.36 4.52 -11.48
CA HIS A 161 4.89 3.77 -10.31
C HIS A 161 6.03 3.17 -9.49
N GLY A 162 7.04 2.62 -10.17
CA GLY A 162 8.22 1.99 -9.56
C GLY A 162 8.03 0.56 -9.09
N ASP A 163 6.81 0.19 -8.72
CA ASP A 163 6.44 -1.19 -8.34
C ASP A 163 5.25 -1.73 -9.17
N LEU A 164 5.23 -1.47 -10.48
CA LEU A 164 4.09 -1.81 -11.34
C LEU A 164 4.03 -3.32 -11.65
N ARG A 165 3.50 -4.09 -10.70
CA ARG A 165 3.41 -5.56 -10.73
C ARG A 165 1.95 -6.02 -10.76
N LEU A 166 1.72 -7.29 -11.12
CA LEU A 166 0.37 -7.88 -11.17
C LEU A 166 -0.44 -7.75 -9.86
N PRO A 167 0.16 -7.80 -8.64
CA PRO A 167 -0.59 -7.54 -7.40
C PRO A 167 -1.08 -6.09 -7.24
N ASN A 168 -0.42 -5.14 -7.91
CA ASN A 168 -0.68 -3.70 -7.81
C ASN A 168 -1.61 -3.18 -8.91
N ILE A 169 -2.19 -4.08 -9.70
CA ILE A 169 -3.21 -3.78 -10.71
C ILE A 169 -4.41 -4.65 -10.42
N MET A 170 -5.57 -4.02 -10.23
CA MET A 170 -6.83 -4.70 -10.02
C MET A 170 -7.75 -4.56 -11.22
N TRP A 171 -8.55 -5.58 -11.47
CA TRP A 171 -9.48 -5.71 -12.58
C TRP A 171 -10.88 -6.04 -12.05
N ALA A 172 -11.89 -5.41 -12.62
CA ALA A 172 -13.30 -5.76 -12.41
C ALA A 172 -13.95 -6.30 -13.69
N LEU A 173 -15.06 -7.04 -13.53
CA LEU A 173 -15.75 -7.70 -14.65
C LEU A 173 -16.30 -6.72 -15.70
N ASP A 174 -16.50 -5.45 -15.34
CA ASP A 174 -16.89 -4.38 -16.26
C ASP A 174 -15.71 -3.87 -17.13
N GLY A 175 -14.52 -4.47 -16.99
CA GLY A 175 -13.31 -4.08 -17.71
C GLY A 175 -12.58 -2.90 -17.09
N SER A 176 -13.03 -2.38 -15.94
CA SER A 176 -12.35 -1.30 -15.25
C SER A 176 -11.07 -1.78 -14.57
N ILE A 177 -10.06 -0.90 -14.58
CA ILE A 177 -8.75 -1.13 -14.03
C ILE A 177 -8.44 -0.11 -12.96
N LYS A 178 -7.83 -0.59 -11.88
CA LYS A 178 -7.37 0.23 -10.76
C LYS A 178 -5.93 -0.12 -10.42
N ILE A 179 -5.03 0.83 -10.61
CA ILE A 179 -3.64 0.80 -10.12
C ILE A 179 -3.67 1.19 -8.64
N ILE A 180 -2.98 0.42 -7.81
CA ILE A 180 -2.88 0.59 -6.37
C ILE A 180 -1.41 0.57 -5.94
N ASP A 181 -1.14 0.97 -4.70
CA ASP A 181 0.20 0.96 -4.08
C ASP A 181 1.22 1.96 -4.65
N PHE A 182 0.94 3.26 -4.45
CA PHE A 182 1.79 4.37 -4.88
C PHE A 182 2.97 4.67 -3.94
N ASP A 183 3.49 3.70 -3.20
CA ASP A 183 4.53 3.92 -2.19
C ASP A 183 5.86 4.40 -2.82
N TRP A 184 6.16 3.92 -4.02
CA TRP A 184 7.40 4.22 -4.76
C TRP A 184 7.16 5.14 -5.96
N ALA A 185 5.91 5.52 -6.18
CA ALA A 185 5.54 6.34 -7.30
C ALA A 185 6.09 7.76 -7.16
N GLY A 186 6.10 8.49 -8.27
CA GLY A 186 6.55 9.87 -8.31
C GLY A 186 6.90 10.31 -9.73
N LYS A 187 7.47 11.50 -9.88
CA LYS A 187 7.79 12.03 -11.21
C LYS A 187 8.87 11.18 -11.88
N ASP A 188 8.67 10.92 -13.18
CA ASP A 188 9.62 10.15 -13.99
C ASP A 188 11.03 10.72 -13.81
N SER A 189 11.97 9.85 -13.48
CA SER A 189 13.38 10.18 -13.32
C SER A 189 13.69 11.17 -12.17
N GLN A 190 12.76 11.38 -11.24
CA GLN A 190 12.94 12.26 -10.07
C GLN A 190 12.79 11.54 -8.72
N VAL A 191 12.25 10.32 -8.73
CA VAL A 191 12.19 9.46 -7.53
C VAL A 191 13.11 8.26 -7.68
N THR A 192 13.65 7.77 -6.56
CA THR A 192 14.66 6.71 -6.55
C THR A 192 14.21 5.48 -5.77
N TYR A 193 14.70 4.32 -6.20
CA TYR A 193 14.48 3.06 -5.48
C TYR A 193 15.07 3.09 -4.07
N PRO A 194 14.37 2.49 -3.07
CA PRO A 194 14.84 2.44 -1.69
C PRO A 194 16.06 1.52 -1.53
N PRO A 195 16.79 1.61 -0.39
CA PRO A 195 17.97 0.79 -0.11
C PRO A 195 17.72 -0.73 -0.12
N LEU A 196 16.53 -1.14 0.33
CA LEU A 196 16.17 -2.55 0.50
C LEU A 196 15.11 -2.93 -0.54
N LEU A 197 15.56 -3.14 -1.76
CA LEU A 197 14.74 -3.76 -2.81
C LEU A 197 14.58 -5.26 -2.51
N ASN A 198 13.35 -5.76 -2.65
CA ASN A 198 13.13 -7.19 -2.59
C ASN A 198 13.76 -7.85 -3.83
N ARG A 199 14.93 -8.48 -3.66
CA ARG A 199 15.64 -9.23 -4.70
C ARG A 199 15.30 -10.73 -4.68
N GLU A 200 14.19 -11.12 -4.05
CA GLU A 200 13.65 -12.46 -4.20
C GLU A 200 13.60 -12.85 -5.69
N SER A 201 13.96 -14.09 -5.98
CA SER A 201 14.21 -14.62 -7.33
C SER A 201 13.03 -14.54 -8.30
N ASN A 202 11.84 -14.17 -7.82
CA ASN A 202 10.59 -14.22 -8.57
C ASN A 202 10.13 -12.84 -9.06
N ILE A 203 10.80 -11.75 -8.67
CA ILE A 203 10.51 -10.41 -9.23
C ILE A 203 11.48 -10.13 -10.38
N PRO A 204 10.99 -10.02 -11.63
CA PRO A 204 11.83 -9.75 -12.79
C PRO A 204 12.18 -8.26 -12.85
N TRP A 205 13.06 -7.81 -11.97
CA TRP A 205 13.57 -6.45 -12.01
C TRP A 205 14.36 -6.19 -13.30
N HIS A 206 14.17 -5.02 -13.88
CA HIS A 206 14.99 -4.56 -15.00
C HIS A 206 16.47 -4.46 -14.56
N ASP A 207 17.43 -4.84 -15.41
CA ASP A 207 18.87 -4.91 -15.08
C ASP A 207 19.46 -3.60 -14.52
N GLY A 208 18.88 -2.47 -14.93
CA GLY A 208 19.25 -1.14 -14.43
C GLY A 208 18.78 -0.82 -13.01
N VAL A 209 17.90 -1.63 -12.41
CA VAL A 209 17.29 -1.38 -11.10
C VAL A 209 18.27 -1.71 -9.98
N ARG A 210 18.58 -0.69 -9.17
CA ARG A 210 19.37 -0.81 -7.94
C ARG A 210 19.04 0.34 -6.99
N PHE A 211 19.52 0.23 -5.77
CA PHE A 211 19.40 1.30 -4.78
C PHE A 211 19.85 2.64 -5.36
N GLY A 212 19.06 3.68 -5.12
CA GLY A 212 19.39 5.06 -5.49
C GLY A 212 19.26 5.37 -6.99
N VAL A 213 18.95 4.38 -7.82
CA VAL A 213 18.65 4.63 -9.24
C VAL A 213 17.26 5.23 -9.38
N ASN A 214 17.18 6.20 -10.30
CA ASN A 214 15.94 6.83 -10.70
C ASN A 214 14.95 5.81 -11.28
N ILE A 215 13.72 5.89 -10.81
CA ILE A 215 12.61 5.11 -11.32
C ILE A 215 12.17 5.74 -12.65
N THR A 216 11.94 4.90 -13.66
CA THR A 216 11.62 5.34 -15.02
C THR A 216 10.44 4.55 -15.57
N THR A 217 9.79 5.09 -16.59
CA THR A 217 8.72 4.40 -17.34
C THR A 217 9.19 3.05 -17.90
N LYS A 218 10.48 2.93 -18.27
CA LYS A 218 11.06 1.66 -18.73
C LYS A 218 11.04 0.58 -17.66
N HIS A 219 11.28 0.95 -16.39
CA HIS A 219 11.22 -0.01 -15.29
C HIS A 219 9.79 -0.51 -15.05
N ASP A 220 8.81 0.39 -15.10
CA ASP A 220 7.38 0.03 -15.00
C ASP A 220 6.98 -0.94 -16.10
N TRP A 221 7.31 -0.63 -17.36
CA TRP A 221 6.99 -1.48 -18.50
C TRP A 221 7.64 -2.85 -18.38
N HIS A 222 8.93 -2.91 -18.05
CA HIS A 222 9.64 -4.17 -17.93
C HIS A 222 9.04 -5.09 -16.87
N LEU A 223 8.71 -4.56 -15.68
CA LEU A 223 8.07 -5.34 -14.63
C LEU A 223 6.71 -5.88 -15.09
N LEU A 224 5.87 -5.01 -15.64
CA LEU A 224 4.52 -5.34 -16.04
C LEU A 224 4.51 -6.37 -17.18
N THR A 225 5.22 -6.09 -18.28
CA THR A 225 5.21 -6.97 -19.46
C THR A 225 5.80 -8.34 -19.12
N THR A 226 6.92 -8.38 -18.40
CA THR A 226 7.59 -9.63 -18.05
C THR A 226 6.70 -10.50 -17.16
N GLN A 227 6.09 -9.92 -16.13
CA GLN A 227 5.19 -10.68 -15.26
C GLN A 227 3.92 -11.15 -15.97
N PHE A 228 3.33 -10.29 -16.81
CA PHE A 228 2.13 -10.64 -17.56
C PHE A 228 2.41 -11.76 -18.58
N CYS A 229 3.51 -11.68 -19.33
CA CYS A 229 3.95 -12.72 -20.26
C CYS A 229 4.24 -14.04 -19.53
N ASN A 230 4.98 -13.99 -18.42
CA ASN A 230 5.29 -15.17 -17.60
C ASN A 230 4.01 -15.84 -17.07
N ALA A 231 3.04 -15.04 -16.61
CA ALA A 231 1.75 -15.54 -16.12
C ALA A 231 0.90 -16.23 -17.21
N LEU A 232 1.06 -15.82 -18.47
CA LEU A 232 0.37 -16.43 -19.62
C LEU A 232 1.18 -17.53 -20.32
N GLY A 233 2.44 -17.77 -19.90
CA GLY A 233 3.33 -18.70 -20.57
C GLY A 233 3.72 -18.29 -22.01
N VAL A 234 3.69 -16.99 -22.32
CA VAL A 234 4.06 -16.45 -23.65
C VAL A 234 5.44 -15.80 -23.58
N LYS A 235 6.26 -15.97 -24.63
CA LYS A 235 7.65 -15.50 -24.63
C LYS A 235 7.79 -13.99 -24.81
N GLU A 236 6.90 -13.36 -25.58
CA GLU A 236 6.85 -11.92 -25.82
C GLU A 236 5.48 -11.59 -26.44
N PHE A 237 5.01 -10.35 -26.25
CA PHE A 237 3.92 -9.82 -27.06
C PHE A 237 4.41 -9.72 -28.51
N VAL A 238 4.27 -10.79 -29.29
CA VAL A 238 4.51 -10.74 -30.73
C VAL A 238 3.58 -9.68 -31.31
N ARG A 239 4.12 -8.48 -31.57
CA ARG A 239 3.56 -7.36 -32.34
C ARG A 239 2.06 -7.52 -32.66
N LEU A 240 1.20 -7.32 -31.66
CA LEU A 240 -0.21 -7.02 -31.91
C LEU A 240 -0.30 -5.52 -32.18
N HIS A 241 0.24 -5.12 -33.33
CA HIS A 241 -0.08 -3.87 -34.00
C HIS A 241 -0.52 -4.28 -35.40
N VAL A 242 -1.81 -4.56 -35.53
CA VAL A 242 -2.56 -4.36 -36.78
C VAL A 242 -3.64 -3.33 -36.45
#